data_AF-A0A1D1YKW1-F1
#
_entry.id   AF-A0A1D1YKW1-F1
#
_cell.length_a   1.000
_cell.length_b   1.000
_cell.length_c   1.000
_cell.angle_alpha   90.00
_cell.angle_beta   90.00
_cell.angle_gamma   90.00
#
_symmetry.space_group_name_H-M   'P 1'
#
loop_
_entity.id
_entity.type
_entity.pdbx_description
1 polymer ?
#
loop_
_entity_poly.entity_id
_entity_poly.type
_entity_poly.pdbx_seq_one_letter_code
_entity_poly.pdbx_strand_id
1 'polypeptide(L)'
;MASGAEMWEDLVVRALARLDKNDYLRHFPNICLPKASPSEEPLADLETFDGPGPWDRTLLEVEVENPAAAATPEGGPTRRKMIIFSGNDYLNLSSHPAVRKAAAKASLIYGMGPRASSMISGHTDYHRLLEDTLAEMTKKEACAITPTGFAANTAFLSALGSIATLTAAAKRPAKHERIAIFSDALNHASIIDGLRLVERHQEAEVFVYRHNDMKHLDELLSNCPAERKVVYTDSLFSMEGD
;
A
#
# COMPACT_ATOMS: atom_id res chain seq x y z
N MET A 1 -24.27 -26.76 -9.83
CA MET A 1 -23.49 -25.72 -10.55
C MET A 1 -22.69 -25.02 -9.47
N ALA A 2 -21.36 -25.14 -9.51
CA ALA A 2 -20.50 -24.47 -8.54
C ALA A 2 -20.76 -22.96 -8.62
N SER A 3 -20.82 -22.29 -7.48
CA SER A 3 -21.02 -20.83 -7.46
C SER A 3 -19.84 -20.15 -8.18
N GLY A 4 -20.04 -18.96 -8.76
CA GLY A 4 -18.96 -18.24 -9.45
C GLY A 4 -17.72 -18.00 -8.57
N ALA A 5 -17.90 -17.97 -7.25
CA ALA A 5 -16.82 -17.87 -6.27
C ALA A 5 -15.97 -19.16 -6.18
N GLU A 6 -16.61 -20.34 -6.16
CA GLU A 6 -15.90 -21.65 -6.12
C GLU A 6 -15.05 -21.87 -7.38
N MET A 7 -15.48 -21.34 -8.52
CA MET A 7 -14.73 -21.44 -9.78
C MET A 7 -13.47 -20.56 -9.77
N TRP A 8 -13.53 -19.39 -9.14
CA TRP A 8 -12.37 -18.49 -9.02
C TRP A 8 -11.32 -19.06 -8.07
N GLU A 9 -11.73 -19.53 -6.89
CA GLU A 9 -10.84 -20.15 -5.91
C GLU A 9 -10.09 -21.35 -6.51
N ASP A 10 -10.80 -22.22 -7.23
CA ASP A 10 -10.18 -23.37 -7.89
C ASP A 10 -9.21 -22.96 -9.02
N LEU A 11 -9.50 -21.90 -9.77
CA LEU A 11 -8.57 -21.35 -10.77
C LEU A 11 -7.31 -20.79 -10.10
N VAL A 12 -7.44 -20.05 -9.00
CA VAL A 12 -6.33 -19.51 -8.22
C VAL A 12 -5.48 -20.65 -7.66
N VAL A 13 -6.09 -21.64 -6.99
CA VAL A 13 -5.39 -22.80 -6.45
C VAL A 13 -4.62 -23.56 -7.54
N ARG A 14 -5.25 -23.79 -8.70
CA ARG A 14 -4.58 -24.46 -9.83
C ARG A 14 -3.44 -23.63 -10.42
N ALA A 15 -3.57 -22.31 -10.49
CA ALA A 15 -2.52 -21.42 -10.94
C ALA A 15 -1.34 -21.40 -9.96
N LEU A 16 -1.61 -21.27 -8.66
CA LEU A 16 -0.60 -21.30 -7.60
C LEU A 16 0.15 -22.64 -7.57
N ALA A 17 -0.56 -23.76 -7.62
CA ALA A 17 0.07 -25.09 -7.69
C ALA A 17 0.97 -25.24 -8.92
N ARG A 18 0.62 -24.61 -10.04
CA ARG A 18 1.45 -24.61 -11.26
C ARG A 18 2.68 -23.71 -11.11
N LEU A 19 2.56 -22.55 -10.46
CA LEU A 19 3.70 -21.67 -10.18
C LEU A 19 4.67 -22.32 -9.19
N ASP A 20 4.15 -22.96 -8.14
CA ASP A 20 4.92 -23.68 -7.11
C ASP A 20 5.72 -24.83 -7.73
N LYS A 21 5.06 -25.67 -8.54
CA LYS A 21 5.68 -26.80 -9.24
C LYS A 21 6.86 -26.38 -10.13
N ASN A 22 6.84 -25.16 -10.66
CA ASN A 22 7.91 -24.64 -11.51
C ASN A 22 8.92 -23.77 -10.75
N ASP A 23 8.83 -23.73 -9.42
CA ASP A 23 9.73 -22.96 -8.56
C ASP A 23 9.71 -21.45 -8.87
N TYR A 24 8.62 -20.97 -9.49
CA TYR A 24 8.40 -19.54 -9.73
C TYR A 24 7.89 -18.82 -8.49
N LEU A 25 7.40 -19.56 -7.49
CA LEU A 25 7.06 -19.04 -6.16
C LEU A 25 8.29 -18.90 -5.25
N ARG A 26 9.53 -19.12 -5.75
CA ARG A 26 10.75 -18.91 -4.96
C ARG A 26 10.68 -17.54 -4.32
N HIS A 27 10.45 -17.59 -3.02
CA HIS A 27 10.34 -16.46 -2.13
C HIS A 27 11.56 -15.58 -2.32
N PHE A 28 11.38 -14.26 -2.22
CA PHE A 28 12.49 -13.34 -2.01
C PHE A 28 13.47 -13.99 -1.03
N PRO A 29 14.76 -14.16 -1.39
CA PRO A 29 15.70 -14.91 -0.56
C PRO A 29 15.66 -14.33 0.84
N ASN A 30 15.08 -15.08 1.77
CA ASN A 30 14.80 -14.51 3.06
C ASN A 30 16.07 -14.45 3.88
N ILE A 31 16.40 -13.24 4.32
CA ILE A 31 17.45 -13.03 5.31
C ILE A 31 16.87 -13.27 6.69
N CYS A 32 17.26 -14.37 7.30
CA CYS A 32 17.06 -14.59 8.73
C CYS A 32 18.06 -13.69 9.48
N LEU A 33 17.55 -12.70 10.20
CA LEU A 33 18.39 -11.86 11.04
C LEU A 33 18.80 -12.64 12.29
N PRO A 34 19.99 -12.37 12.86
CA PRO A 34 20.37 -13.00 14.11
C PRO A 34 19.33 -12.66 15.19
N LYS A 35 18.85 -13.68 15.90
CA LYS A 35 17.95 -13.46 17.03
C LYS A 35 18.70 -12.69 18.11
N ALA A 36 18.09 -11.62 18.61
CA ALA A 36 18.52 -11.04 19.89
C ALA A 36 18.39 -12.12 20.98
N SER A 37 19.14 -12.00 22.08
CA SER A 37 19.09 -13.00 23.15
C SER A 37 17.64 -13.16 23.69
N PRO A 38 17.27 -14.29 24.33
CA PRO A 38 15.92 -14.51 24.86
C PRO A 38 15.45 -13.44 25.86
N SER A 39 16.38 -12.75 26.53
CA SER A 39 16.10 -11.59 27.40
C SER A 39 15.81 -10.28 26.64
N GLU A 40 15.80 -10.32 25.31
CA GLU A 40 15.66 -9.18 24.42
C GLU A 40 14.54 -9.41 23.40
N GLU A 41 13.41 -10.00 23.80
CA GLU A 41 12.22 -10.03 22.94
C GLU A 41 11.63 -8.60 22.83
N PRO A 42 11.50 -8.00 21.62
CA PRO A 42 11.02 -6.61 21.45
C PRO A 42 9.61 -6.36 21.98
N LEU A 43 8.82 -7.44 22.11
CA LEU A 43 7.41 -7.40 22.40
C LEU A 43 7.07 -7.89 23.82
N ALA A 44 8.06 -8.30 24.62
CA ALA A 44 7.83 -8.84 25.97
C ALA A 44 7.22 -7.80 26.94
N ASP A 45 7.52 -6.51 26.72
CA ASP A 45 7.05 -5.40 27.56
C ASP A 45 6.06 -4.49 26.83
N LEU A 46 5.15 -5.07 26.04
CA LEU A 46 4.08 -4.32 25.38
C LEU A 46 3.02 -3.91 26.40
N GLU A 47 2.90 -2.60 26.62
CA GLU A 47 1.73 -2.03 27.26
C GLU A 47 0.66 -1.83 26.18
N THR A 48 -0.46 -2.55 26.30
CA THR A 48 -1.64 -2.42 25.44
C THR A 48 -2.76 -1.73 26.20
N PHE A 49 -3.58 -0.96 25.50
CA PHE A 49 -4.72 -0.26 26.07
C PHE A 49 -6.00 -0.66 25.32
N ASP A 50 -7.09 -0.92 26.04
CA ASP A 50 -8.40 -1.25 25.45
C ASP A 50 -9.11 -0.02 24.86
N GLY A 51 -8.51 1.17 24.97
CA GLY A 51 -9.04 2.44 24.50
C GLY A 51 -7.96 3.51 24.40
N PRO A 52 -8.32 4.77 24.15
CA PRO A 52 -7.33 5.82 23.96
C PRO A 52 -6.50 6.05 25.23
N GLY A 53 -5.20 5.74 25.15
CA GLY A 53 -4.24 5.96 26.23
C GLY A 53 -3.88 7.44 26.42
N PRO A 54 -2.92 7.75 27.32
CA PRO A 54 -2.40 9.11 27.45
C PRO A 54 -1.83 9.59 26.12
N TRP A 55 -2.42 10.68 25.60
CA TRP A 55 -2.11 11.23 24.30
C TRP A 55 -0.80 12.02 24.35
N ASP A 56 0.26 11.49 23.76
CA ASP A 56 1.47 12.25 23.46
C ASP A 56 1.13 13.29 22.37
N ARG A 57 1.10 14.57 22.76
CA ARG A 57 0.79 15.70 21.87
C ARG A 57 2.03 16.35 21.27
N THR A 58 3.22 15.82 21.55
CA THR A 58 4.49 16.46 21.18
C THR A 58 4.64 16.63 19.65
N LEU A 59 3.99 15.77 18.86
CA LEU A 59 3.96 15.91 17.39
C LEU A 59 2.83 16.82 16.87
N LEU A 60 1.82 17.12 17.68
CA LEU A 60 0.68 17.95 17.31
C LEU A 60 0.88 19.41 17.73
N GLU A 61 1.47 19.63 18.91
CA GLU A 61 1.78 20.94 19.46
C GLU A 61 3.13 21.42 18.91
N VAL A 62 3.08 22.30 17.91
CA VAL A 62 4.27 22.83 17.23
C VAL A 62 4.46 24.32 17.50
N GLU A 63 5.70 24.77 17.44
CA GLU A 63 6.03 26.18 17.40
C GLU A 63 6.39 26.56 15.97
N VAL A 64 5.62 27.48 15.39
CA VAL A 64 5.95 28.07 14.09
C VAL A 64 6.49 29.47 14.28
N GLU A 65 7.46 29.83 13.46
CA GLU A 65 7.90 31.23 13.37
C GLU A 65 6.73 32.07 12.87
N ASN A 66 6.54 33.24 13.48
CA ASN A 66 5.52 34.19 13.08
C ASN A 66 6.15 35.23 12.14
N PRO A 67 6.03 35.08 10.81
CA PRO A 67 6.61 36.04 9.87
C PRO A 67 5.97 37.43 9.94
N ALA A 68 4.80 37.57 10.59
CA ALA A 68 4.07 38.84 10.70
C ALA A 68 4.30 39.59 12.03
N ALA A 69 5.00 39.00 12.99
CA ALA A 69 5.35 39.70 14.22
C ALA A 69 6.60 40.55 13.98
N ALA A 70 6.46 41.87 14.14
CA ALA A 70 7.60 42.77 14.21
C ALA A 70 8.62 42.22 15.22
N ALA A 71 9.89 42.16 14.81
CA ALA A 71 10.98 41.77 15.69
C ALA A 71 10.87 42.53 17.01
N THR A 72 10.87 41.80 18.13
CA THR A 72 10.88 42.44 19.45
C THR A 72 12.12 43.31 19.58
N PRO A 73 12.17 44.27 20.53
CA PRO A 73 13.36 45.09 20.78
C PRO A 73 14.65 44.27 21.04
N GLU A 74 14.52 42.98 21.34
CA GLU A 74 15.60 42.02 21.55
C GLU A 74 16.02 41.22 20.29
N GLY A 75 15.46 41.53 19.11
CA GLY A 75 16.03 41.15 17.81
C GLY A 75 15.83 39.70 17.33
N GLY A 76 14.85 38.96 17.88
CA GLY A 76 14.58 37.58 17.48
C GLY A 76 13.22 37.37 16.77
N PRO A 77 13.08 36.37 15.88
CA PRO A 77 11.79 35.96 15.35
C PRO A 77 10.89 35.45 16.49
N THR A 78 9.66 35.93 16.56
CA THR A 78 8.70 35.43 17.58
C THR A 78 8.13 34.09 17.13
N ARG A 79 7.99 33.15 18.07
CA ARG A 79 7.36 31.84 17.84
C ARG A 79 5.95 31.82 18.38
N ARG A 80 5.04 31.17 17.67
CA ARG A 80 3.66 30.95 18.09
C ARG A 80 3.39 29.44 18.22
N LYS A 81 2.86 29.05 19.38
CA LYS A 81 2.35 27.69 19.60
C LYS A 81 1.08 27.46 18.78
N MET A 82 1.04 26.35 18.06
CA MET A 82 -0.07 25.91 17.21
C MET A 82 -0.33 24.42 17.41
N ILE A 83 -1.54 23.99 17.01
CA ILE A 83 -1.92 22.58 16.97
C ILE A 83 -2.16 22.20 15.50
N ILE A 84 -1.56 21.10 15.06
CA ILE A 84 -1.74 20.55 13.71
C ILE A 84 -3.07 19.79 13.64
N PHE A 85 -3.98 20.25 12.77
CA PHE A 85 -5.24 19.57 12.45
C PHE A 85 -5.27 18.93 11.05
N SER A 86 -4.14 18.93 10.35
CA SER A 86 -4.00 18.46 8.97
C SER A 86 -3.10 17.22 8.84
N GLY A 87 -2.95 16.44 9.92
CA GLY A 87 -2.12 15.23 9.96
C GLY A 87 -2.92 13.97 9.65
N ASN A 88 -2.24 12.93 9.16
CA ASN A 88 -2.84 11.64 8.80
C ASN A 88 -2.53 10.52 9.81
N ASP A 89 -1.94 10.83 10.96
CA ASP A 89 -1.78 9.86 12.06
C ASP A 89 -3.07 9.77 12.88
N TYR A 90 -4.13 9.26 12.24
CA TYR A 90 -5.50 9.28 12.76
C TYR A 90 -5.66 8.62 14.14
N LEU A 91 -4.80 7.65 14.45
CA LEU A 91 -4.82 6.89 15.70
C LEU A 91 -3.66 7.26 16.64
N ASN A 92 -2.84 8.25 16.28
CA ASN A 92 -1.62 8.65 16.98
C ASN A 92 -0.64 7.48 17.24
N LEU A 93 -0.58 6.50 16.31
CA LEU A 93 0.24 5.31 16.49
C LEU A 93 1.73 5.62 16.34
N SER A 94 2.10 6.72 15.66
CA SER A 94 3.50 7.14 15.56
C SER A 94 4.11 7.49 16.93
N SER A 95 3.27 7.94 17.88
CA SER A 95 3.68 8.28 19.23
C SER A 95 3.53 7.11 20.22
N HIS A 96 2.87 6.01 19.83
CA HIS A 96 2.58 4.90 20.73
C HIS A 96 3.86 4.25 21.27
N PRO A 97 4.00 4.05 22.61
CA PRO A 97 5.23 3.54 23.21
C PRO A 97 5.72 2.22 22.63
N ALA A 98 4.81 1.29 22.34
CA ALA A 98 5.12 0.02 21.70
C ALA A 98 5.82 0.20 20.34
N VAL A 99 5.27 1.06 19.47
CA VAL A 99 5.78 1.30 18.10
C VAL A 99 7.17 1.92 18.17
N ARG A 100 7.34 2.94 19.02
CA ARG A 100 8.62 3.64 19.21
C ARG A 100 9.70 2.72 19.77
N LYS A 101 9.38 1.93 20.80
CA LYS A 101 10.31 0.96 21.39
C LYS A 101 10.74 -0.10 20.37
N ALA A 102 9.79 -0.66 19.62
CA ALA A 102 10.08 -1.65 18.58
C ALA A 102 11.00 -1.08 17.49
N ALA A 103 10.69 0.12 16.96
CA ALA A 103 11.50 0.77 15.95
C ALA A 103 12.92 1.11 16.45
N ALA A 104 13.04 1.70 17.65
CA ALA A 104 14.33 2.03 18.24
C ALA A 104 15.18 0.78 18.46
N LYS A 105 14.59 -0.29 19.00
CA LYS A 105 15.29 -1.56 19.23
C LYS A 105 15.76 -2.20 17.92
N ALA A 106 14.89 -2.27 16.91
CA ALA A 106 15.28 -2.78 15.60
C ALA A 106 16.46 -1.99 15.01
N SER A 107 16.44 -0.65 15.14
CA SER A 107 17.52 0.21 14.66
C SER A 107 18.86 -0.03 15.38
N LEU A 108 18.83 -0.29 16.69
CA LEU A 108 20.02 -0.54 17.49
C LEU A 108 20.63 -1.93 17.23
N ILE A 109 19.79 -2.95 17.01
CA ILE A 109 20.26 -4.34 16.83
C ILE A 109 20.64 -4.61 15.36
N TYR A 110 19.84 -4.12 14.41
CA TYR A 110 19.96 -4.48 12.99
C TYR A 110 20.41 -3.32 12.10
N GLY A 111 20.47 -2.10 12.63
CA GLY A 111 20.74 -0.89 11.86
C GLY A 111 19.50 -0.30 11.19
N MET A 112 19.71 0.73 10.37
CA MET A 112 18.62 1.57 9.81
C MET A 112 17.85 0.96 8.62
N GLY A 113 18.13 -0.28 8.24
CA GLY A 113 17.35 -0.97 7.20
C GLY A 113 18.14 -1.97 6.35
N PRO A 114 17.43 -2.66 5.43
CA PRO A 114 18.04 -3.58 4.47
C PRO A 114 19.03 -2.87 3.54
N ARG A 115 20.07 -3.60 3.10
CA ARG A 115 21.19 -3.07 2.29
C ARG A 115 21.00 -3.20 0.78
N ALA A 116 19.90 -3.79 0.33
CA ALA A 116 19.58 -4.01 -1.07
C ALA A 116 18.07 -4.14 -1.28
N SER A 117 17.65 -4.39 -2.52
CA SER A 117 16.26 -4.74 -2.84
C SER A 117 15.87 -6.11 -2.31
N SER A 118 14.56 -6.35 -2.17
CA SER A 118 14.00 -7.63 -1.72
C SER A 118 14.50 -8.82 -2.53
N MET A 119 14.73 -8.66 -3.84
CA MET A 119 15.22 -9.73 -4.72
C MET A 119 16.69 -10.12 -4.50
N ILE A 120 17.49 -9.28 -3.84
CA ILE A 120 18.92 -9.52 -3.65
C ILE A 120 19.21 -9.88 -2.20
N SER A 121 19.11 -8.89 -1.31
CA SER A 121 19.45 -9.03 0.11
C SER A 121 18.71 -8.00 0.97
N GLY A 122 17.48 -7.68 0.57
CA GLY A 122 16.65 -6.69 1.24
C GLY A 122 15.46 -7.24 2.01
N HIS A 123 15.10 -8.50 1.79
CA HIS A 123 13.93 -9.11 2.39
C HIS A 123 14.32 -9.88 3.65
N THR A 124 13.76 -9.51 4.79
CA THR A 124 14.08 -10.12 6.09
C THR A 124 12.89 -10.84 6.69
N ASP A 125 13.14 -11.59 7.76
CA ASP A 125 12.12 -12.17 8.63
C ASP A 125 11.09 -11.15 9.16
N TYR A 126 11.50 -9.92 9.49
CA TYR A 126 10.54 -8.86 9.84
C TYR A 126 9.63 -8.43 8.69
N HIS A 127 10.13 -8.40 7.45
CA HIS A 127 9.30 -8.07 6.29
C HIS A 127 8.23 -9.12 6.07
N ARG A 128 8.60 -10.41 6.15
CA ARG A 128 7.63 -11.50 6.03
C ARG A 128 6.65 -11.56 7.19
N LEU A 129 7.11 -11.33 8.42
CA LEU A 129 6.21 -11.26 9.57
C LEU A 129 5.16 -10.16 9.38
N LEU A 130 5.56 -9.00 8.84
CA LEU A 130 4.64 -7.91 8.51
C LEU A 130 3.67 -8.32 7.39
N GLU A 131 4.16 -8.94 6.32
CA GLU A 131 3.32 -9.46 5.23
C GLU A 131 2.29 -10.48 5.72
N ASP A 132 2.70 -11.47 6.51
CA ASP A 132 1.84 -12.50 7.08
C ASP A 132 0.78 -11.87 8.01
N THR A 133 1.19 -10.94 8.87
CA THR A 133 0.28 -10.24 9.80
C THR A 133 -0.75 -9.39 9.04
N LEU A 134 -0.33 -8.68 7.99
CA LEU A 134 -1.23 -7.88 7.17
C LEU A 134 -2.19 -8.77 6.35
N ALA A 135 -1.71 -9.90 5.84
CA ALA A 135 -2.54 -10.89 5.14
C ALA A 135 -3.63 -11.44 6.08
N GLU A 136 -3.26 -11.82 7.31
CA GLU A 136 -4.21 -12.27 8.33
C GLU A 136 -5.23 -11.17 8.68
N MET A 137 -4.74 -9.96 8.98
CA MET A 137 -5.59 -8.81 9.35
C MET A 137 -6.61 -8.46 8.25
N THR A 138 -6.21 -8.57 6.98
CA THR A 138 -7.07 -8.26 5.83
C THR A 138 -7.83 -9.48 5.29
N LYS A 139 -7.69 -10.65 5.94
CA LYS A 139 -8.29 -11.93 5.52
C LYS A 139 -7.96 -12.28 4.07
N LYS A 140 -6.68 -12.15 3.71
CA LYS A 140 -6.12 -12.49 2.39
C LYS A 140 -5.10 -13.62 2.53
N GLU A 141 -4.89 -14.35 1.44
CA GLU A 141 -3.94 -15.47 1.40
C GLU A 141 -2.49 -15.01 1.48
N ALA A 142 -2.19 -13.80 0.98
CA ALA A 142 -0.85 -13.22 0.96
C ALA A 142 -0.92 -11.69 0.95
N CYS A 143 0.17 -11.06 1.36
CA CYS A 143 0.40 -9.62 1.24
C CYS A 143 1.80 -9.40 0.66
N ALA A 144 1.97 -8.33 -0.11
CA ALA A 144 3.26 -7.86 -0.57
C ALA A 144 3.41 -6.40 -0.15
N ILE A 145 4.46 -6.09 0.61
CA ILE A 145 4.70 -4.72 1.06
C ILE A 145 5.52 -3.93 0.05
N THR A 146 5.20 -2.64 -0.06
CA THR A 146 5.98 -1.67 -0.84
C THR A 146 6.36 -0.49 0.07
N PRO A 147 7.34 0.34 -0.31
CA PRO A 147 7.78 1.45 0.54
C PRO A 147 6.70 2.49 0.85
N THR A 148 5.68 2.65 -0.02
CA THR A 148 4.59 3.62 0.15
C THR A 148 3.31 3.13 -0.52
N GLY A 149 2.14 3.63 -0.10
CA GLY A 149 0.87 3.37 -0.78
C GLY A 149 0.88 3.83 -2.26
N PHE A 150 1.62 4.89 -2.58
CA PHE A 150 1.82 5.32 -3.97
C PHE A 150 2.54 4.24 -4.80
N ALA A 151 3.62 3.67 -4.25
CA ALA A 151 4.38 2.60 -4.89
C ALA A 151 3.54 1.31 -5.02
N ALA A 152 2.68 1.00 -4.03
CA ALA A 152 1.76 -0.13 -4.11
C ALA A 152 0.81 0.00 -5.30
N ASN A 153 0.15 1.16 -5.45
CA ASN A 153 -0.80 1.38 -6.54
C ASN A 153 -0.13 1.33 -7.92
N THR A 154 1.02 1.98 -8.07
CA THR A 154 1.74 1.95 -9.35
C THR A 154 2.29 0.57 -9.68
N ALA A 155 2.88 -0.14 -8.72
CA ALA A 155 3.38 -1.51 -8.91
C ALA A 155 2.25 -2.49 -9.26
N PHE A 156 1.12 -2.42 -8.56
CA PHE A 156 -0.05 -3.26 -8.85
C PHE A 156 -0.57 -3.02 -10.26
N LEU A 157 -0.76 -1.76 -10.65
CA LEU A 157 -1.27 -1.43 -11.99
C LEU A 157 -0.28 -1.87 -13.07
N SER A 158 1.03 -1.65 -12.90
CA SER A 158 2.05 -2.17 -13.83
C SER A 158 2.03 -3.69 -13.94
N ALA A 159 1.90 -4.41 -12.83
CA ALA A 159 1.82 -5.87 -12.83
C ALA A 159 0.53 -6.36 -13.54
N LEU A 160 -0.60 -5.70 -13.27
CA LEU A 160 -1.88 -5.96 -13.92
C LEU A 160 -1.76 -5.76 -15.44
N GLY A 161 -1.25 -4.61 -15.90
CA GLY A 161 -1.03 -4.33 -17.32
C GLY A 161 -0.12 -5.35 -17.99
N SER A 162 0.96 -5.76 -17.31
CA SER A 162 1.91 -6.75 -17.82
C SER A 162 1.25 -8.10 -18.15
N ILE A 163 0.13 -8.46 -17.51
CA ILE A 163 -0.64 -9.67 -17.87
C ILE A 163 -1.07 -9.65 -19.34
N ALA A 164 -1.50 -8.49 -19.85
CA ALA A 164 -1.85 -8.35 -21.27
C ALA A 164 -0.64 -8.66 -22.16
N THR A 165 0.52 -8.04 -21.87
CA THR A 165 1.77 -8.26 -22.61
C THR A 165 2.25 -9.71 -22.54
N LEU A 166 2.21 -10.33 -21.36
CA LEU A 166 2.68 -11.70 -21.14
C LEU A 166 1.78 -12.76 -21.78
N THR A 167 0.51 -12.44 -22.03
CA THR A 167 -0.47 -13.37 -22.63
C THR A 167 -0.79 -13.08 -24.09
N ALA A 168 -0.28 -11.97 -24.65
CA ALA A 168 -0.53 -11.60 -26.03
C ALA A 168 0.17 -12.54 -27.01
N ALA A 169 -0.45 -12.75 -28.17
CA ALA A 169 0.14 -13.54 -29.25
C ALA A 169 1.38 -12.87 -29.89
N ALA A 170 1.49 -11.55 -29.73
CA ALA A 170 2.59 -10.74 -30.24
C ALA A 170 3.27 -9.96 -29.11
N LYS A 171 4.42 -9.34 -29.40
CA LYS A 171 5.16 -8.50 -28.43
C LYS A 171 4.36 -7.31 -27.87
N ARG A 172 3.26 -6.93 -28.52
CA ARG A 172 2.35 -5.88 -28.06
C ARG A 172 0.92 -6.40 -28.10
N PRO A 173 0.12 -6.21 -27.04
CA PRO A 173 -1.28 -6.61 -27.03
C PRO A 173 -2.08 -5.90 -28.11
N ALA A 174 -2.81 -6.68 -28.92
CA ALA A 174 -3.89 -6.15 -29.74
C ALA A 174 -4.99 -5.55 -28.84
N LYS A 175 -5.82 -4.65 -29.40
CA LYS A 175 -6.84 -3.94 -28.60
C LYS A 175 -7.74 -4.88 -27.78
N HIS A 176 -8.11 -6.04 -28.32
CA HIS A 176 -8.96 -7.03 -27.66
C HIS A 176 -8.23 -7.88 -26.59
N GLU A 177 -6.90 -7.86 -26.56
CA GLU A 177 -6.06 -8.57 -25.57
C GLU A 177 -5.73 -7.70 -24.34
N ARG A 178 -6.00 -6.38 -24.44
CA ARG A 178 -5.80 -5.40 -23.36
C ARG A 178 -6.80 -5.58 -22.24
N ILE A 179 -6.44 -5.11 -21.06
CA ILE A 179 -7.32 -5.09 -19.89
C ILE A 179 -8.13 -3.80 -19.90
N ALA A 180 -9.45 -3.89 -19.79
CA ALA A 180 -10.30 -2.73 -19.55
C ALA A 180 -10.31 -2.39 -18.06
N ILE A 181 -9.88 -1.18 -17.69
CA ILE A 181 -9.84 -0.73 -16.29
C ILE A 181 -10.82 0.43 -16.10
N PHE A 182 -11.71 0.32 -15.12
CA PHE A 182 -12.74 1.31 -14.80
C PHE A 182 -12.35 2.03 -13.51
N SER A 183 -12.09 3.34 -13.59
CA SER A 183 -11.61 4.17 -12.49
C SER A 183 -12.64 5.22 -12.11
N ASP A 184 -12.81 5.44 -10.81
CA ASP A 184 -13.56 6.59 -10.31
C ASP A 184 -12.85 7.90 -10.73
N ALA A 185 -13.62 8.96 -10.97
CA ALA A 185 -13.10 10.27 -11.35
C ALA A 185 -12.26 10.95 -10.26
N LEU A 186 -12.48 10.62 -8.98
CA LEU A 186 -11.80 11.21 -7.84
C LEU A 186 -10.76 10.29 -7.18
N ASN A 187 -10.44 9.16 -7.83
CA ASN A 187 -9.41 8.24 -7.34
C ASN A 187 -8.09 8.95 -7.05
N HIS A 188 -7.36 8.43 -6.07
CA HIS A 188 -6.08 8.97 -5.63
C HIS A 188 -5.07 9.11 -6.79
N ALA A 189 -4.25 10.17 -6.75
CA ALA A 189 -3.32 10.50 -7.82
C ALA A 189 -2.37 9.35 -8.21
N SER A 190 -1.97 8.51 -7.25
CA SER A 190 -1.14 7.32 -7.53
C SER A 190 -1.83 6.28 -8.43
N ILE A 191 -3.15 6.15 -8.31
CA ILE A 191 -3.96 5.27 -9.15
C ILE A 191 -3.98 5.85 -10.56
N ILE A 192 -4.27 7.15 -10.69
CA ILE A 192 -4.27 7.87 -11.98
C ILE A 192 -2.91 7.72 -12.69
N ASP A 193 -1.81 7.88 -11.97
CA ASP A 193 -0.47 7.76 -12.55
C ASP A 193 -0.16 6.32 -12.99
N GLY A 194 -0.57 5.32 -12.22
CA GLY A 194 -0.44 3.91 -12.61
C GLY A 194 -1.29 3.57 -13.84
N LEU A 195 -2.52 4.10 -13.93
CA LEU A 195 -3.41 3.93 -15.09
C LEU A 195 -2.79 4.54 -16.35
N ARG A 196 -2.29 5.77 -16.25
CA ARG A 196 -1.59 6.44 -17.37
C ARG A 196 -0.35 5.67 -17.81
N LEU A 197 0.36 5.02 -16.88
CA LEU A 197 1.54 4.21 -17.21
C LEU A 197 1.13 3.01 -18.07
N VAL A 198 0.14 2.22 -17.65
CA VAL A 198 -0.30 1.04 -18.42
C VAL A 198 -0.96 1.38 -19.76
N GLU A 199 -1.67 2.52 -19.85
CA GLU A 199 -2.19 3.02 -21.12
C GLU A 199 -1.08 3.38 -22.11
N ARG A 200 -0.01 4.05 -21.64
CA ARG A 200 1.16 4.38 -22.47
C ARG A 200 1.88 3.13 -22.97
N HIS A 201 1.91 2.07 -22.16
CA HIS A 201 2.44 0.78 -22.57
C HIS A 201 1.49 0.00 -23.49
N GLN A 202 0.28 0.52 -23.76
CA GLN A 202 -0.74 -0.11 -24.60
C GLN A 202 -1.21 -1.47 -24.04
N GLU A 203 -1.20 -1.60 -22.72
CA GLU A 203 -1.54 -2.82 -21.99
C GLU A 203 -2.98 -2.80 -21.46
N ALA A 204 -3.52 -1.60 -21.27
CA ALA A 204 -4.88 -1.38 -20.80
C ALA A 204 -5.63 -0.33 -21.64
N GLU A 205 -6.95 -0.37 -21.55
CA GLU A 205 -7.87 0.70 -21.98
C GLU A 205 -8.61 1.20 -20.73
N VAL A 206 -8.51 2.49 -20.42
CA VAL A 206 -9.04 3.05 -19.18
C VAL A 206 -10.36 3.79 -19.45
N PHE A 207 -11.35 3.51 -18.61
CA PHE A 207 -12.66 4.14 -18.61
C PHE A 207 -12.86 4.86 -17.28
N VAL A 208 -13.17 6.15 -17.33
CA VAL A 208 -13.42 6.94 -16.10
C VAL A 208 -14.92 7.09 -15.91
N TYR A 209 -15.44 6.58 -14.80
CA TYR A 209 -16.84 6.78 -14.43
C TYR A 209 -16.99 7.99 -13.50
N ARG A 210 -18.22 8.49 -13.36
CA ARG A 210 -18.49 9.68 -12.54
C ARG A 210 -18.40 9.26 -11.09
N HIS A 211 -17.90 10.15 -10.25
CA HIS A 211 -17.65 9.86 -8.85
C HIS A 211 -18.88 9.25 -8.15
N ASN A 212 -18.71 8.08 -7.54
CA ASN A 212 -19.77 7.34 -6.84
C ASN A 212 -21.04 7.05 -7.70
N ASP A 213 -20.96 7.11 -9.03
CA ASP A 213 -22.07 6.88 -9.96
C ASP A 213 -22.06 5.44 -10.49
N MET A 214 -22.70 4.55 -9.74
CA MET A 214 -22.83 3.13 -10.10
C MET A 214 -23.62 2.89 -11.39
N LYS A 215 -24.50 3.82 -11.79
CA LYS A 215 -25.24 3.70 -13.06
C LYS A 215 -24.31 3.96 -14.24
N HIS A 216 -23.48 5.01 -14.14
CA HIS A 216 -22.48 5.27 -15.17
C HIS A 216 -21.46 4.13 -15.29
N LEU A 217 -21.04 3.56 -14.16
CA LEU A 217 -20.15 2.41 -14.15
C LEU A 217 -20.79 1.20 -14.87
N ASP A 218 -22.05 0.89 -14.56
CA ASP A 218 -22.78 -0.21 -15.21
C ASP A 218 -22.96 0.00 -16.73
N GLU A 219 -23.26 1.23 -17.15
CA GLU A 219 -23.31 1.62 -18.57
C GLU A 219 -21.96 1.38 -19.27
N LEU A 220 -20.85 1.77 -18.66
CA LEU A 220 -19.50 1.57 -19.20
C LEU A 220 -19.13 0.08 -19.26
N LEU A 221 -19.43 -0.68 -18.21
CA LEU A 221 -19.17 -2.12 -18.13
C LEU A 221 -19.96 -2.89 -19.21
N SER A 222 -21.25 -2.58 -19.35
CA SER A 222 -22.16 -3.24 -20.29
C SER A 222 -21.78 -3.00 -21.75
N ASN A 223 -21.25 -1.81 -22.06
CA ASN A 223 -20.82 -1.46 -23.42
C ASN A 223 -19.37 -1.85 -23.73
N CYS A 224 -18.61 -2.36 -22.75
CA CYS A 224 -17.21 -2.69 -22.95
C CYS A 224 -17.03 -4.13 -23.52
N PRO A 225 -16.46 -4.28 -24.73
CA PRO A 225 -16.30 -5.59 -25.36
C PRO A 225 -15.09 -6.38 -24.83
N ALA A 226 -14.25 -5.78 -23.98
CA ALA A 226 -13.06 -6.44 -23.45
C ALA A 226 -13.44 -7.65 -22.59
N GLU A 227 -12.71 -8.76 -22.75
CA GLU A 227 -12.92 -9.96 -21.95
C GLU A 227 -12.47 -9.77 -20.50
N ARG A 228 -11.34 -9.07 -20.31
CA ARG A 228 -10.74 -8.80 -19.00
C ARG A 228 -11.11 -7.39 -18.54
N LYS A 229 -11.92 -7.31 -17.49
CA LYS A 229 -12.43 -6.07 -16.91
C LYS A 229 -12.04 -5.96 -15.45
N VAL A 230 -11.59 -4.79 -15.01
CA VAL A 230 -11.24 -4.51 -13.61
C VAL A 230 -11.83 -3.17 -13.20
N VAL A 231 -12.59 -3.15 -12.09
CA VAL A 231 -12.98 -1.90 -11.43
C VAL A 231 -11.93 -1.59 -10.37
N TYR A 232 -11.40 -0.38 -10.39
CA TYR A 232 -10.40 0.09 -9.45
C TYR A 232 -10.88 1.39 -8.80
N THR A 233 -11.13 1.36 -7.49
CA THR A 233 -11.67 2.50 -6.75
C THR A 233 -11.11 2.57 -5.34
N ASP A 234 -10.95 3.78 -4.82
CA ASP A 234 -10.73 4.00 -3.40
C ASP A 234 -11.97 3.57 -2.59
N SER A 235 -11.74 3.12 -1.36
CA SER A 235 -12.83 2.79 -0.43
C SER A 235 -13.25 3.96 0.45
N LEU A 236 -12.39 4.96 0.59
CA LEU A 236 -12.61 6.20 1.33
C LEU A 236 -11.83 7.30 0.62
N PHE A 237 -12.52 8.31 0.08
CA PHE A 237 -11.89 9.36 -0.70
C PHE A 237 -11.29 10.43 0.21
N SER A 238 -10.00 10.73 0.03
CA SER A 238 -9.22 11.49 1.03
C SER A 238 -9.62 12.96 1.20
N MET A 239 -10.23 13.57 0.17
CA MET A 239 -10.57 14.99 0.17
C MET A 239 -11.95 15.26 0.78
N GLU A 240 -12.95 14.45 0.43
CA GLU A 240 -14.34 14.63 0.89
C GLU A 240 -14.70 13.70 2.06
N GLY A 241 -13.98 12.59 2.21
CA GLY A 241 -14.17 11.62 3.30
C GLY A 241 -15.38 10.70 3.11
N ASP A 242 -15.84 10.55 1.87
CA ASP A 242 -16.97 9.70 1.47
C ASP A 242 -16.54 8.33 0.91
#